data_AF-A0A0P9LQI0-F1
#
_entry.id   AF-A0A0P9LQI0-F1
#
_cell.length_a   1.000
_cell.length_b   1.000
_cell.length_c   1.000
_cell.angle_alpha   90.00
_cell.angle_beta   90.00
_cell.angle_gamma   90.00
#
_symmetry.space_group_name_H-M   'P 1'
#
loop_
_entity.id
_entity.type
_entity.pdbx_description
1 polymer ?
#
loop_
_entity_poly.entity_id
_entity_poly.type
_entity_poly.pdbx_seq_one_letter_code
_entity_poly.pdbx_strand_id
1 'polypeptide(L)'
;MPAVPALNHSGAKGVTLSQSRLPLSVASKSEHEVILDITNRYEITHARRSGEFIVVNMTVLGRSKRGGELAVIETDKWKQLSGAKGSNPGGLFQAPDGVKWYVKTNPSTNRLRNEVLAAKLYRAAGIDVPDIELASRNGKPALISKLIGGNQKDLGTIEKSSQLRCGFAVDAWLANWDVIGLTGDNVIFNHRNKPVRIDLGGALVFRAQGGHKGNQFGTTPMELVTMLSREENTSSRAFRKIELDEIRIGIAAIEKIPDARIAAFCAAHGPGNHSERIELGKRLISRKKWLVDMKQTLPHIHRKKNEEGHVVTVKKPTSPSDVRAWGDSFATAVFVPHCPVRGSLSNIPFRSWTPPNTLEGWRRVKTRAVDFKEPEFKFSNHLAPASGAIIFEPDGRIWVTEPTNHPFGATHAFPKGKQEAGLNLRTNALKEVYEETGLKVEFHGFIGDYDRTTSRTRYYLAKRVDGTPSDMGFESQSVKLAKITEAEKLLSSAVDTAILRDAVLARLRNPFK
;
A
#
# COMPACT_ATOMS: atom_id res chain seq x y z
N MET A 1 38.17 18.02 62.35
CA MET A 1 39.08 17.67 61.24
C MET A 1 38.89 18.71 60.14
N PRO A 2 39.98 19.24 59.57
CA PRO A 2 40.07 20.62 59.07
C PRO A 2 39.26 20.88 57.79
N ALA A 3 38.96 22.16 57.54
CA ALA A 3 38.43 22.63 56.27
C ALA A 3 39.40 22.29 55.13
N VAL A 4 38.90 21.60 54.11
CA VAL A 4 39.68 21.25 52.91
C VAL A 4 39.86 22.52 52.06
N PRO A 5 41.06 22.79 51.51
CA PRO A 5 41.30 24.02 50.74
C PRO A 5 40.49 24.03 49.44
N ALA A 6 40.02 25.20 49.03
CA ALA A 6 39.44 25.39 47.71
C ALA A 6 40.49 25.15 46.62
N LEU A 7 40.38 24.02 45.92
CA LEU A 7 41.11 23.77 44.68
C LEU A 7 40.49 24.62 43.56
N ASN A 8 41.03 25.81 43.36
CA ASN A 8 40.78 26.61 42.16
C ASN A 8 41.49 25.95 40.97
N HIS A 9 40.84 24.97 40.34
CA HIS A 9 41.18 24.56 38.98
C HIS A 9 40.38 25.41 37.99
N SER A 10 41.10 26.30 37.32
CA SER A 10 40.62 27.03 36.15
C SER A 10 40.28 26.05 35.03
N GLY A 11 39.01 25.69 34.90
CA GLY A 11 38.51 24.91 33.77
C GLY A 11 37.26 24.11 34.10
N ALA A 12 36.13 24.54 33.53
CA ALA A 12 34.78 23.95 33.58
C ALA A 12 33.88 24.47 34.73
N LYS A 13 33.15 25.56 34.44
CA LYS A 13 31.91 25.89 35.16
C LYS A 13 30.91 24.76 34.89
N GLY A 14 30.46 24.05 35.93
CA GLY A 14 29.30 23.16 35.85
C GLY A 14 29.45 21.74 36.43
N VAL A 15 30.58 21.38 37.04
CA VAL A 15 30.68 20.09 37.76
C VAL A 15 30.33 20.30 39.23
N THR A 16 29.09 20.00 39.61
CA THR A 16 28.76 19.76 41.01
C THR A 16 29.19 18.32 41.32
N LEU A 17 30.35 18.13 41.95
CA LEU A 17 30.72 16.82 42.49
C LEU A 17 29.79 16.51 43.67
N SER A 18 28.70 15.77 43.44
CA SER A 18 27.88 15.22 44.51
C SER A 18 28.45 13.86 44.94
N GLN A 19 28.74 13.72 46.24
CA GLN A 19 28.98 12.40 46.83
C GLN A 19 27.69 11.59 46.75
N SER A 20 27.69 10.47 46.01
CA SER A 20 26.60 9.50 46.01
C SER A 20 26.89 8.36 47.00
N ARG A 21 25.88 7.92 47.75
CA ARG A 21 25.98 6.92 48.82
C ARG A 21 25.25 5.64 48.40
N LEU A 22 25.81 4.47 48.71
CA LEU A 22 25.21 3.15 48.49
C LEU A 22 25.06 2.41 49.83
N PRO A 23 23.88 1.90 50.23
CA PRO A 23 23.77 0.94 51.34
C PRO A 23 23.87 -0.51 50.85
N LEU A 24 24.52 -1.37 51.64
CA LEU A 24 24.60 -2.81 51.44
C LEU A 24 23.41 -3.52 52.11
N SER A 25 22.26 -3.61 51.46
CA SER A 25 21.30 -4.66 51.83
C SER A 25 20.61 -5.22 50.60
N VAL A 26 20.86 -6.50 50.36
CA VAL A 26 20.34 -7.32 49.28
C VAL A 26 18.87 -7.63 49.57
N ALA A 27 17.95 -6.75 49.16
CA ALA A 27 16.51 -7.08 49.10
C ALA A 27 15.67 -6.14 48.23
N SER A 28 16.19 -5.00 47.76
CA SER A 28 15.44 -4.09 46.91
C SER A 28 16.35 -3.49 45.83
N LYS A 29 15.94 -3.62 44.56
CA LYS A 29 16.60 -2.95 43.44
C LYS A 29 16.60 -1.44 43.70
N SER A 30 17.73 -0.90 44.12
CA SER A 30 17.96 0.54 44.18
C SER A 30 18.49 0.98 42.83
N GLU A 31 17.64 1.64 42.03
CA GLU A 31 18.09 2.40 40.87
C GLU A 31 18.71 3.70 41.39
N HIS A 32 20.03 3.83 41.28
CA HIS A 32 20.71 5.10 41.48
C HIS A 32 21.45 5.48 40.19
N GLU A 33 21.04 6.60 39.62
CA GLU A 33 21.56 7.17 38.38
C GLU A 33 22.75 8.08 38.69
N VAL A 34 23.91 7.78 38.13
CA VAL A 34 25.03 8.72 38.08
C VAL A 34 24.88 9.52 36.78
N ILE A 35 24.38 10.76 36.88
CA ILE A 35 24.24 11.64 35.73
C ILE A 35 25.61 12.24 35.39
N LEU A 36 26.29 11.62 34.43
CA LEU A 36 27.52 12.15 33.84
C LEU A 36 27.18 12.97 32.59
N ASP A 37 27.91 14.04 32.34
CA ASP A 37 27.76 14.84 31.12
C ASP A 37 28.11 13.96 29.90
N ILE A 38 27.11 13.71 29.06
CA ILE A 38 27.22 12.88 27.85
C ILE A 38 28.25 13.42 26.85
N THR A 39 28.74 14.65 27.02
CA THR A 39 29.74 15.25 26.15
C THR A 39 31.18 14.92 26.56
N ASN A 40 31.42 14.35 27.74
CA ASN A 40 32.77 14.03 28.22
C ASN A 40 33.05 12.53 28.22
N ARG A 41 34.31 12.14 27.96
CA ARG A 41 34.80 10.81 28.33
C ARG A 41 35.29 10.83 29.77
N TYR A 42 35.00 9.75 30.45
CA TYR A 42 35.46 9.48 31.81
C TYR A 42 36.22 8.16 31.79
N GLU A 43 37.33 8.10 32.51
CA GLU A 43 38.05 6.87 32.78
C GLU A 43 37.95 6.56 34.26
N ILE A 44 37.55 5.33 34.59
CA ILE A 44 37.61 4.83 35.97
C ILE A 44 39.05 4.43 36.21
N THR A 45 39.76 5.23 36.99
CA THR A 45 41.18 5.02 37.27
C THR A 45 41.40 4.08 38.45
N HIS A 46 40.45 4.06 39.39
CA HIS A 46 40.52 3.17 40.54
C HIS A 46 39.14 2.97 41.16
N ALA A 47 38.80 1.74 41.53
CA ALA A 47 37.62 1.46 42.35
C ALA A 47 38.07 0.70 43.60
N ARG A 48 37.70 1.18 44.78
CA ARG A 48 38.06 0.54 46.04
C ARG A 48 36.88 0.47 46.99
N ARG A 49 36.85 -0.59 47.80
CA ARG A 49 35.89 -0.74 48.88
C ARG A 49 36.36 0.07 50.10
N SER A 50 35.46 0.86 50.68
CA SER A 50 35.72 1.64 51.89
C SER A 50 34.53 1.46 52.83
N GLY A 51 34.64 0.52 53.77
CA GLY A 51 33.52 0.11 54.62
C GLY A 51 32.39 -0.54 53.80
N GLU A 52 31.18 -0.01 53.93
CA GLU A 52 30.00 -0.47 53.18
C GLU A 52 29.89 0.11 51.76
N PHE A 53 30.85 0.93 51.33
CA PHE A 53 30.76 1.70 50.09
C PHE A 53 31.79 1.25 49.05
N ILE A 54 31.45 1.45 47.78
CA ILE A 54 32.41 1.44 46.67
C ILE A 54 32.72 2.89 46.31
N VAL A 55 33.99 3.27 46.46
CA VAL A 55 34.49 4.57 46.02
C VAL A 55 35.12 4.38 44.65
N VAL A 56 34.56 5.06 43.64
CA VAL A 56 35.05 5.05 42.26
C VAL A 56 35.75 6.38 42.00
N ASN A 57 37.06 6.33 41.79
CA ASN A 57 37.84 7.46 41.31
C ASN A 57 37.75 7.49 39.78
N MET A 58 37.38 8.64 39.25
CA MET A 58 37.27 8.85 37.81
C MET A 58 38.10 10.05 37.39
N THR A 59 38.76 9.94 36.25
CA THR A 59 39.42 11.06 35.58
C THR A 59 38.52 11.53 34.44
N VAL A 60 38.22 12.83 34.41
CA VAL A 60 37.51 13.46 33.30
C VAL A 60 38.51 13.73 32.18
N LEU A 61 38.37 13.04 31.06
CA LEU A 61 39.28 13.13 29.92
C LEU A 61 38.88 14.22 28.91
N GLY A 62 37.78 14.94 29.18
CA GLY A 62 37.21 15.94 28.28
C GLY A 62 36.57 15.33 27.03
N ARG A 63 36.14 16.19 26.09
CA ARG A 63 35.58 15.79 24.79
C ARG A 63 36.61 15.01 23.96
N SER A 64 36.25 13.85 23.44
CA SER A 64 37.11 13.07 22.52
C SER A 64 37.39 13.87 21.25
N LYS A 65 38.67 14.16 20.97
CA LYS A 65 39.13 14.73 19.69
C LYS A 65 39.49 13.67 18.64
N ARG A 66 38.97 12.44 18.72
CA ARG A 66 39.19 11.42 17.66
C ARG A 66 37.90 10.70 17.27
N GLY A 67 37.63 10.78 15.97
CA GLY A 67 36.42 10.35 15.29
C GLY A 67 35.80 11.57 14.64
N GLY A 68 36.20 11.88 13.40
CA GLY A 68 35.90 13.14 12.72
C GLY A 68 34.47 13.64 12.99
N GLU A 69 34.37 14.68 13.80
CA GLU A 69 33.14 15.47 13.90
C GLU A 69 32.88 15.99 12.49
N LEU A 70 31.87 15.45 11.82
CA LEU A 70 31.19 16.17 10.76
C LEU A 70 30.87 17.53 11.35
N ALA A 71 31.52 18.59 10.86
CA ALA A 71 31.23 19.95 11.25
C ALA A 71 29.71 20.14 11.15
N VAL A 72 29.05 20.27 12.30
CA VAL A 72 27.59 20.42 12.33
C VAL A 72 27.28 21.74 11.64
N ILE A 73 26.45 21.70 10.60
CA ILE A 73 26.12 22.90 9.83
C ILE A 73 25.39 23.89 10.74
N GLU A 74 25.98 25.05 10.99
CA GLU A 74 25.35 26.13 11.74
C GLU A 74 24.52 27.02 10.81
N THR A 75 23.25 27.21 11.17
CA THR A 75 22.27 27.94 10.32
C THR A 75 21.95 29.34 10.84
N ASP A 76 22.58 29.76 11.94
CA ASP A 76 22.31 31.03 12.63
C ASP A 76 22.46 32.24 11.71
N LYS A 77 23.47 32.22 10.85
CA LYS A 77 23.79 33.29 9.90
C LYS A 77 23.00 33.21 8.60
N TRP A 78 22.13 32.21 8.42
CA TRP A 78 21.38 32.03 7.19
C TRP A 78 20.23 33.04 7.12
N LYS A 79 20.01 33.61 5.93
CA LYS A 79 18.95 34.60 5.71
C LYS A 79 17.59 33.90 5.74
N GLN A 80 16.72 34.28 6.67
CA GLN A 80 15.35 33.78 6.69
C GLN A 80 14.55 34.38 5.53
N LEU A 81 13.91 33.51 4.75
CA LEU A 81 13.04 33.89 3.63
C LEU A 81 11.56 33.77 4.00
N SER A 82 11.19 32.81 4.86
CA SER A 82 9.82 32.67 5.37
C SER A 82 9.77 31.95 6.72
N GLY A 83 8.62 32.04 7.40
CA GLY A 83 8.31 31.24 8.59
C GLY A 83 8.02 29.76 8.29
N ALA A 84 7.63 29.02 9.33
CA ALA A 84 7.29 27.60 9.26
C ALA A 84 6.05 27.37 8.38
N LYS A 85 6.08 26.31 7.58
CA LYS A 85 4.96 25.84 6.73
C LYS A 85 4.30 24.55 7.26
N GLY A 86 4.64 24.10 8.47
CA GLY A 86 4.11 22.88 9.08
C GLY A 86 4.22 22.90 10.60
N SER A 87 3.97 21.76 11.25
CA SER A 87 3.83 21.67 12.72
C SER A 87 5.14 21.80 13.50
N ASN A 88 6.30 21.69 12.83
CA ASN A 88 7.59 21.88 13.47
C ASN A 88 8.04 23.34 13.34
N PRO A 89 8.52 23.99 14.42
CA PRO A 89 9.11 25.32 14.36
C PRO A 89 10.28 25.36 13.36
N GLY A 90 10.43 26.48 12.65
CA GLY A 90 11.42 26.61 11.59
C GLY A 90 11.02 27.57 10.49
N GLY A 91 11.52 27.32 9.28
CA GLY A 91 11.19 28.13 8.12
C GLY A 91 12.08 27.86 6.91
N LEU A 92 11.90 28.68 5.86
CA LEU A 92 12.75 28.65 4.68
C LEU A 92 13.92 29.62 4.86
N PHE A 93 15.13 29.15 4.60
CA PHE A 93 16.37 29.91 4.75
C PHE A 93 17.23 29.82 3.49
N GLN A 94 18.10 30.81 3.32
CA GLN A 94 19.14 30.81 2.29
C GLN A 94 20.51 30.75 2.97
N ALA A 95 21.29 29.73 2.61
CA ALA A 95 22.67 29.56 3.04
C ALA A 95 23.59 30.59 2.33
N PRO A 96 24.82 30.84 2.83
CA PRO A 96 25.74 31.82 2.24
C PRO A 96 26.11 31.54 0.77
N ASP A 97 26.06 30.28 0.36
CA ASP A 97 26.27 29.83 -1.02
C ASP A 97 25.07 30.11 -1.95
N GLY A 98 24.01 30.71 -1.42
CA GLY A 98 22.77 31.03 -2.14
C GLY A 98 21.76 29.89 -2.19
N VAL A 99 22.08 28.68 -1.71
CA VAL A 99 21.19 27.52 -1.74
C VAL A 99 20.06 27.68 -0.71
N LYS A 100 18.84 27.33 -1.11
CA LYS A 100 17.65 27.41 -0.26
C LYS A 100 17.40 26.09 0.46
N TRP A 101 17.18 26.18 1.76
CA TRP A 101 16.98 25.06 2.67
C TRP A 101 15.79 25.32 3.58
N TYR A 102 14.97 24.31 3.81
CA TYR A 102 13.99 24.32 4.88
C TYR A 102 14.67 23.87 6.18
N VAL A 103 14.69 24.71 7.20
CA VAL A 103 15.29 24.43 8.50
C VAL A 103 14.19 24.07 9.48
N LYS A 104 14.20 22.85 10.00
CA LYS A 104 13.30 22.35 11.06
C LYS A 104 14.06 22.33 12.39
N THR A 105 13.57 23.04 13.38
CA THR A 105 14.04 22.89 14.77
C THR A 105 13.06 22.00 15.53
N ASN A 106 13.55 20.93 16.15
CA ASN A 106 12.73 20.02 16.96
C ASN A 106 13.44 19.79 18.30
N PRO A 107 12.72 19.84 19.44
CA PRO A 107 13.34 19.56 20.73
C PRO A 107 13.89 18.13 20.84
N SER A 108 13.38 17.18 20.04
CA SER A 108 13.84 15.79 20.03
C SER A 108 14.88 15.53 18.93
N THR A 109 16.14 15.41 19.32
CA THR A 109 17.24 14.97 18.45
C THR A 109 16.93 13.62 17.77
N ASN A 110 16.20 12.73 18.46
CA ASN A 110 15.81 11.43 17.90
C ASN A 110 14.90 11.56 16.68
N ARG A 111 13.95 12.50 16.68
CA ARG A 111 13.09 12.73 15.51
C ARG A 111 13.87 13.24 14.30
N LEU A 112 14.85 14.13 14.53
CA LEU A 112 15.72 14.64 13.46
C LEU A 112 16.60 13.52 12.87
N ARG A 113 17.22 12.72 13.74
CA ARG A 113 18.03 11.55 13.35
C ARG A 113 17.22 10.53 12.55
N ASN A 114 15.98 10.27 12.98
CA ASN A 114 15.07 9.39 12.26
C ASN A 114 14.80 9.85 10.83
N GLU A 115 14.52 11.15 10.63
CA GLU A 115 14.24 11.72 9.30
C GLU A 115 15.51 11.67 8.40
N VAL A 116 16.69 11.94 8.95
CA VAL A 116 17.98 11.81 8.24
C VAL A 116 18.24 10.35 7.82
N LEU A 117 18.04 9.40 8.73
CA LEU A 117 18.21 7.98 8.44
C LEU A 117 17.24 7.53 7.35
N ALA A 118 15.95 7.91 7.46
CA ALA A 118 14.96 7.60 6.44
C ALA A 118 15.38 8.13 5.06
N ALA A 119 15.84 9.39 4.99
CA ALA A 119 16.32 9.99 3.74
C ALA A 119 17.47 9.19 3.10
N LYS A 120 18.44 8.74 3.91
CA LYS A 120 19.57 7.94 3.43
C LYS A 120 19.14 6.56 2.92
N LEU A 121 18.20 5.92 3.59
CA LEU A 121 17.66 4.62 3.17
C LEU A 121 16.82 4.72 1.90
N TYR A 122 15.97 5.75 1.76
CA TYR A 122 15.23 6.01 0.51
C TYR A 122 16.18 6.24 -0.67
N ARG A 123 17.19 7.11 -0.50
CA ARG A 123 18.21 7.33 -1.53
C ARG A 123 18.94 6.04 -1.93
N ALA A 124 19.30 5.21 -0.96
CA ALA A 124 19.96 3.95 -1.24
C ALA A 124 19.07 2.97 -2.02
N ALA A 125 17.75 3.05 -1.84
CA ALA A 125 16.76 2.35 -2.64
C ALA A 125 16.44 3.05 -3.98
N GLY A 126 17.15 4.12 -4.35
CA GLY A 126 16.89 4.87 -5.59
C GLY A 126 15.60 5.70 -5.59
N ILE A 127 15.04 5.98 -4.42
CA ILE A 127 13.85 6.82 -4.26
C ILE A 127 14.26 8.28 -4.02
N ASP A 128 13.68 9.19 -4.80
CA ASP A 128 13.97 10.61 -4.69
C ASP A 128 13.37 11.20 -3.41
N VAL A 129 14.24 11.85 -2.63
CA VAL A 129 13.95 12.60 -1.41
C VAL A 129 14.87 13.83 -1.35
N PRO A 130 14.53 14.91 -0.62
CA PRO A 130 15.40 16.06 -0.41
C PRO A 130 16.73 15.71 0.25
N ASP A 131 17.79 16.47 -0.02
CA ASP A 131 19.07 16.35 0.74
C ASP A 131 18.77 16.79 2.17
N ILE A 132 18.94 15.85 3.11
CA ILE A 132 18.55 16.03 4.51
C ILE A 132 19.74 15.75 5.41
N GLU A 133 20.09 16.73 6.23
CA GLU A 133 21.26 16.68 7.13
C GLU A 133 20.93 17.25 8.50
N LEU A 134 21.71 16.83 9.51
CA LEU A 134 21.67 17.43 10.83
C LEU A 134 22.39 18.77 10.82
N ALA A 135 21.85 19.72 11.56
CA ALA A 135 22.36 21.07 11.68
C ALA A 135 22.19 21.58 13.11
N SER A 136 22.67 22.79 13.36
CA SER A 136 22.44 23.55 14.59
C SER A 136 21.80 24.89 14.25
N ARG A 137 20.89 25.33 15.12
CA ARG A 137 20.34 26.69 15.11
C ARG A 137 20.18 27.18 16.53
N ASN A 138 20.82 28.30 16.84
CA ASN A 138 20.88 28.95 18.14
C ASN A 138 21.34 27.96 19.24
N GLY A 139 22.36 27.15 18.93
CA GLY A 139 22.87 26.11 19.81
C GLY A 139 21.92 24.91 20.04
N LYS A 140 20.79 24.85 19.34
CA LYS A 140 19.82 23.74 19.41
C LYS A 140 19.91 22.83 18.18
N PRO A 141 19.68 21.52 18.34
CA PRO A 141 19.59 20.60 17.21
C PRO A 141 18.55 21.03 16.17
N ALA A 142 18.94 21.00 14.92
CA ALA A 142 18.11 21.31 13.78
C ALA A 142 18.32 20.27 12.66
N LEU A 143 17.43 20.29 11.68
CA LEU A 143 17.52 19.54 10.45
C LEU A 143 17.37 20.49 9.28
N ILE A 144 18.23 20.35 8.29
CA ILE A 144 18.12 21.09 7.03
C ILE A 144 17.65 20.13 5.95
N SER A 145 16.70 20.58 5.14
CA SER A 145 16.15 19.86 4.01
C SER A 145 16.22 20.74 2.77
N LYS A 146 17.01 20.33 1.76
CA LYS A 146 17.25 21.15 0.56
C LYS A 146 15.94 21.39 -0.16
N LEU A 147 15.67 22.63 -0.54
CA LEU A 147 14.44 22.96 -1.22
C LEU A 147 14.41 22.28 -2.60
N ILE A 148 13.36 21.49 -2.84
CA ILE A 148 13.12 20.85 -4.13
C ILE A 148 12.15 21.72 -4.93
N GLY A 149 12.53 22.08 -6.15
CA GLY A 149 11.64 22.74 -7.10
C GLY A 149 10.57 21.77 -7.61
N GLY A 150 9.32 22.21 -7.65
CA GLY A 150 8.19 21.38 -8.04
C GLY A 150 6.89 21.84 -7.38
N ASN A 151 5.81 21.10 -7.65
CA ASN A 151 4.49 21.37 -7.11
C ASN A 151 3.91 20.12 -6.43
N GLN A 152 3.18 20.33 -5.34
CA GLN A 152 2.26 19.31 -4.81
C GLN A 152 1.13 19.07 -5.83
N LYS A 153 0.53 17.88 -5.78
CA LYS A 153 -0.57 17.51 -6.66
C LYS A 153 -1.70 16.89 -5.85
N ASP A 154 -2.91 16.96 -6.39
CA ASP A 154 -4.06 16.29 -5.81
C ASP A 154 -3.92 14.76 -5.84
N LEU A 155 -4.66 14.07 -4.98
CA LEU A 155 -4.63 12.61 -4.87
C LEU A 155 -5.00 11.89 -6.17
N GLY A 156 -5.92 12.46 -6.97
CA GLY A 156 -6.34 11.90 -8.25
C GLY A 156 -5.25 11.97 -9.33
N THR A 157 -4.29 12.87 -9.19
CA THR A 157 -3.08 12.89 -10.01
C THR A 157 -1.98 12.00 -9.43
N ILE A 158 -1.79 12.01 -8.11
CA ILE A 158 -0.82 11.16 -7.40
C ILE A 158 -1.06 9.69 -7.72
N GLU A 159 -2.31 9.23 -7.66
CA GLU A 159 -2.67 7.82 -7.88
C GLU A 159 -2.31 7.28 -9.26
N LYS A 160 -2.13 8.17 -10.26
CA LYS A 160 -1.80 7.81 -11.63
C LYS A 160 -0.30 7.59 -11.83
N SER A 161 0.53 8.02 -10.87
CA SER A 161 1.99 7.93 -10.97
C SER A 161 2.52 6.52 -10.73
N SER A 162 2.86 5.80 -11.81
CA SER A 162 3.54 4.50 -11.71
C SER A 162 4.90 4.61 -10.98
N GLN A 163 5.65 5.68 -11.22
CA GLN A 163 6.93 5.91 -10.54
C GLN A 163 6.79 6.02 -9.01
N LEU A 164 5.69 6.59 -8.52
CA LEU A 164 5.41 6.64 -7.08
C LEU A 164 5.15 5.24 -6.55
N ARG A 165 4.29 4.47 -7.25
CA ARG A 165 3.88 3.10 -6.88
C ARG A 165 5.04 2.11 -6.90
N CYS A 166 5.99 2.26 -7.82
CA CYS A 166 7.24 1.49 -7.81
C CYS A 166 8.08 1.66 -6.53
N GLY A 167 7.88 2.75 -5.78
CA GLY A 167 8.53 2.96 -4.48
C GLY A 167 7.74 2.43 -3.28
N PHE A 168 6.54 1.90 -3.46
CA PHE A 168 5.66 1.49 -2.36
C PHE A 168 6.28 0.43 -1.46
N ALA A 169 6.98 -0.56 -2.01
CA ALA A 169 7.64 -1.58 -1.18
C ALA A 169 8.75 -0.97 -0.29
N VAL A 170 9.39 0.12 -0.72
CA VAL A 170 10.36 0.88 0.08
C VAL A 170 9.64 1.63 1.21
N ASP A 171 8.47 2.21 0.93
CA ASP A 171 7.61 2.85 1.94
C ASP A 171 7.19 1.85 3.01
N ALA A 172 6.77 0.64 2.58
CA ALA A 172 6.44 -0.46 3.45
C ALA A 172 7.67 -0.93 4.24
N TRP A 173 8.82 -1.12 3.61
CA TRP A 173 10.07 -1.51 4.28
C TRP A 173 10.46 -0.54 5.40
N LEU A 174 10.29 0.76 5.17
CA LEU A 174 10.59 1.81 6.14
C LEU A 174 9.43 2.14 7.08
N ALA A 175 8.31 1.41 6.98
CA ALA A 175 7.09 1.66 7.74
C ALA A 175 6.63 3.13 7.67
N ASN A 176 6.70 3.75 6.50
CA ASN A 176 6.33 5.16 6.33
C ASN A 176 4.81 5.30 6.14
N TRP A 177 4.09 5.27 7.26
CA TRP A 177 2.62 5.35 7.27
C TRP A 177 2.07 6.70 6.78
N ASP A 178 2.93 7.72 6.71
CA ASP A 178 2.57 9.09 6.33
C ASP A 178 3.21 9.51 4.99
N VAL A 179 3.63 8.56 4.15
CA VAL A 179 4.34 8.87 2.90
C VAL A 179 3.59 9.82 1.96
N ILE A 180 2.26 9.77 1.96
CA ILE A 180 1.43 10.67 1.13
C ILE A 180 1.04 11.96 1.87
N GLY A 181 1.05 11.96 3.20
CA GLY A 181 0.46 13.02 4.01
C GLY A 181 -1.07 12.93 4.04
N LEU A 182 -1.71 13.97 4.57
CA LEU A 182 -3.17 14.01 4.71
C LEU A 182 -3.86 14.25 3.36
N THR A 183 -3.30 15.14 2.53
CA THR A 183 -3.93 15.57 1.26
C THR A 183 -3.07 15.33 0.03
N GLY A 184 -1.94 14.62 0.17
CA GLY A 184 -0.91 14.51 -0.87
C GLY A 184 0.28 15.45 -0.64
N ASP A 185 0.30 16.14 0.49
CA ASP A 185 1.25 17.17 0.86
C ASP A 185 2.68 16.64 1.08
N ASN A 186 2.85 15.34 1.35
CA ASN A 186 4.17 14.73 1.52
C ASN A 186 4.79 14.24 0.20
N VAL A 187 4.20 14.56 -0.95
CA VAL A 187 4.75 14.26 -2.28
C VAL A 187 4.80 15.53 -3.15
N ILE A 188 6.00 15.86 -3.63
CA ILE A 188 6.22 16.91 -4.64
C ILE A 188 6.52 16.26 -5.98
N PHE A 189 5.96 16.80 -7.06
CA PHE A 189 6.38 16.47 -8.42
C PHE A 189 7.36 17.52 -8.90
N ASN A 190 8.59 17.11 -9.19
CA ASN A 190 9.61 18.01 -9.69
C ASN A 190 9.30 18.48 -11.12
N HIS A 191 10.14 19.35 -11.68
CA HIS A 191 9.97 19.87 -13.04
C HIS A 191 9.96 18.80 -14.15
N ARG A 192 10.47 17.59 -13.88
CA ARG A 192 10.41 16.43 -14.79
C ARG A 192 9.21 15.52 -14.51
N ASN A 193 8.25 15.99 -13.72
CA ASN A 193 7.07 15.24 -13.29
C ASN A 193 7.40 13.94 -12.53
N LYS A 194 8.58 13.84 -11.91
CA LYS A 194 8.97 12.71 -11.07
C LYS A 194 8.55 12.96 -9.62
N PRO A 195 7.91 11.99 -8.94
CA PRO A 195 7.51 12.14 -7.54
C PRO A 195 8.73 12.09 -6.62
N VAL A 196 8.78 13.04 -5.70
CA VAL A 196 9.78 13.18 -4.64
C VAL A 196 9.04 13.11 -3.30
N ARG A 197 9.44 12.16 -2.45
CA ARG A 197 8.87 12.04 -1.10
C ARG A 197 9.52 13.10 -0.21
N ILE A 198 8.70 13.88 0.46
CA ILE A 198 9.14 14.88 1.43
C ILE A 198 8.55 14.55 2.80
N ASP A 199 9.01 15.26 3.82
CA ASP A 199 8.61 15.07 5.22
C ASP A 199 8.64 13.61 5.71
N LEU A 200 9.85 13.09 5.90
CA LEU A 200 10.07 11.67 6.19
C LEU A 200 9.93 11.33 7.69
N GLY A 201 9.36 12.24 8.47
CA GLY A 201 9.22 12.10 9.93
C GLY A 201 8.32 10.93 10.35
N GLY A 202 7.37 10.53 9.49
CA GLY A 202 6.49 9.38 9.69
C GLY A 202 7.11 8.01 9.39
N ALA A 203 8.37 7.95 8.94
CA ALA A 203 9.09 6.71 8.68
C ALA A 203 9.72 6.12 9.96
N LEU A 204 10.10 4.85 9.90
CA LEU A 204 10.85 4.12 10.93
C LEU A 204 10.15 4.12 12.29
N VAL A 205 10.77 4.62 13.37
CA VAL A 205 10.24 4.40 14.74
C VAL A 205 9.12 5.36 15.14
N PHE A 206 8.87 6.43 14.38
CA PHE A 206 7.90 7.48 14.70
C PHE A 206 6.71 7.53 13.72
N ARG A 207 5.57 8.03 14.20
CA ARG A 207 4.37 8.38 13.42
C ARG A 207 4.45 9.87 13.00
N ALA A 208 3.55 10.30 12.10
CA ALA A 208 3.47 11.69 11.61
C ALA A 208 3.53 12.76 12.73
N GLN A 209 2.75 12.54 13.80
CA GLN A 209 2.68 13.45 14.95
C GLN A 209 3.78 13.22 16.01
N GLY A 210 4.76 12.36 15.73
CA GLY A 210 5.91 12.11 16.61
C GLY A 210 5.72 11.02 17.66
N GLY A 211 4.53 10.40 17.75
CA GLY A 211 4.33 9.23 18.61
C GLY A 211 5.15 8.02 18.15
N HIS A 212 5.65 7.20 19.08
CA HIS A 212 6.39 5.98 18.75
C HIS A 212 5.45 4.90 18.17
N LYS A 213 5.93 4.14 17.19
CA LYS A 213 5.19 2.98 16.63
C LYS A 213 5.22 1.74 17.53
N GLY A 214 6.23 1.62 18.39
CA GLY A 214 6.40 0.48 19.29
C GLY A 214 6.39 -0.85 18.53
N ASN A 215 5.62 -1.81 19.07
CA ASN A 215 5.53 -3.17 18.53
C ASN A 215 4.88 -3.26 17.14
N GLN A 216 4.21 -2.21 16.68
CA GLN A 216 3.63 -2.16 15.33
C GLN A 216 4.73 -2.06 14.26
N PHE A 217 5.91 -1.54 14.60
CA PHE A 217 7.08 -1.55 13.72
C PHE A 217 7.94 -2.79 13.99
N GLY A 218 7.47 -3.94 13.52
CA GLY A 218 8.12 -5.25 13.68
C GLY A 218 9.12 -5.62 12.59
N THR A 219 9.62 -6.85 12.63
CA THR A 219 10.52 -7.44 11.62
C THR A 219 9.79 -7.85 10.33
N THR A 220 8.47 -7.96 10.37
CA THR A 220 7.62 -8.23 9.20
C THR A 220 6.99 -6.92 8.69
N PRO A 221 7.16 -6.56 7.41
CA PRO A 221 6.58 -5.36 6.81
C PRO A 221 5.12 -5.55 6.44
N MET A 222 4.26 -5.60 7.46
CA MET A 222 2.80 -5.70 7.31
C MET A 222 2.20 -4.52 6.53
N GLU A 223 2.93 -3.42 6.40
CA GLU A 223 2.58 -2.24 5.60
C GLU A 223 2.29 -2.55 4.14
N LEU A 224 2.83 -3.63 3.57
CA LEU A 224 2.45 -4.08 2.23
C LEU A 224 0.94 -4.36 2.10
N VAL A 225 0.28 -4.72 3.20
CA VAL A 225 -1.16 -4.98 3.27
C VAL A 225 -1.87 -3.81 3.95
N THR A 226 -1.40 -3.39 5.12
CA THR A 226 -2.12 -2.43 5.97
C THR A 226 -2.18 -1.02 5.39
N MET A 227 -1.22 -0.63 4.53
CA MET A 227 -1.29 0.66 3.83
C MET A 227 -2.26 0.66 2.65
N LEU A 228 -2.75 -0.51 2.23
CA LEU A 228 -3.71 -0.67 1.12
C LEU A 228 -5.12 -1.00 1.60
N SER A 229 -5.30 -1.29 2.89
CA SER A 229 -6.51 -1.94 3.39
C SER A 229 -7.64 -1.02 3.82
N ARG A 230 -7.45 0.30 3.95
CA ARG A 230 -8.51 1.22 4.41
C ARG A 230 -8.77 2.31 3.39
N GLU A 231 -9.99 2.40 2.86
CA GLU A 231 -10.34 3.37 1.80
C GLU A 231 -10.12 4.83 2.22
N GLU A 232 -10.38 5.15 3.49
CA GLU A 232 -10.20 6.50 4.04
C GLU A 232 -8.73 6.91 4.17
N ASN A 233 -7.77 5.97 4.11
CA ASN A 233 -6.36 6.28 4.22
C ASN A 233 -5.84 6.88 2.91
N THR A 234 -5.24 8.07 2.99
CA THR A 234 -4.61 8.75 1.86
C THR A 234 -3.57 7.89 1.13
N SER A 235 -2.81 7.06 1.86
CA SER A 235 -1.89 6.08 1.26
C SER A 235 -2.63 5.02 0.45
N SER A 236 -3.73 4.47 0.98
CA SER A 236 -4.54 3.49 0.25
C SER A 236 -5.11 4.07 -1.03
N ARG A 237 -5.55 5.33 -1.01
CA ARG A 237 -6.04 6.06 -2.20
C ARG A 237 -4.92 6.27 -3.22
N ALA A 238 -3.74 6.74 -2.79
CA ALA A 238 -2.61 6.98 -3.68
C ALA A 238 -2.06 5.69 -4.32
N PHE A 239 -2.05 4.58 -3.57
CA PHE A 239 -1.56 3.29 -4.04
C PHE A 239 -2.67 2.36 -4.54
N ARG A 240 -3.91 2.86 -4.73
CA ARG A 240 -5.06 2.01 -5.11
C ARG A 240 -4.94 1.29 -6.45
N LYS A 241 -4.05 1.79 -7.33
CA LYS A 241 -3.76 1.24 -8.67
C LYS A 241 -2.42 0.51 -8.72
N ILE A 242 -1.90 0.07 -7.56
CA ILE A 242 -0.61 -0.60 -7.50
C ILE A 242 -0.68 -1.98 -8.15
N GLU A 243 0.29 -2.25 -9.02
CA GLU A 243 0.44 -3.54 -9.68
C GLU A 243 1.54 -4.38 -9.01
N LEU A 244 1.46 -5.71 -9.17
CA LEU A 244 2.43 -6.63 -8.59
C LEU A 244 3.86 -6.36 -9.06
N ASP A 245 4.04 -6.02 -10.34
CA ASP A 245 5.36 -5.70 -10.89
C ASP A 245 5.93 -4.40 -10.30
N GLU A 246 5.09 -3.43 -9.94
CA GLU A 246 5.51 -2.21 -9.24
C GLU A 246 6.02 -2.54 -7.82
N ILE A 247 5.35 -3.45 -7.11
CA ILE A 247 5.82 -3.97 -5.82
C ILE A 247 7.17 -4.69 -5.99
N ARG A 248 7.30 -5.55 -7.01
CA ARG A 248 8.55 -6.28 -7.30
C ARG A 248 9.71 -5.35 -7.64
N ILE A 249 9.46 -4.25 -8.36
CA ILE A 249 10.47 -3.22 -8.64
C ILE A 249 10.99 -2.61 -7.34
N GLY A 250 10.08 -2.24 -6.43
CA GLY A 250 10.46 -1.71 -5.12
C GLY A 250 11.25 -2.71 -4.27
N ILE A 251 10.84 -3.98 -4.24
CA ILE A 251 11.58 -5.04 -3.54
C ILE A 251 12.98 -5.23 -4.14
N ALA A 252 13.08 -5.25 -5.48
CA ALA A 252 14.38 -5.35 -6.16
C ALA A 252 15.30 -4.15 -5.87
N ALA A 253 14.73 -2.96 -5.62
CA ALA A 253 15.50 -1.80 -5.21
C ALA A 253 16.07 -1.94 -3.79
N ILE A 254 15.31 -2.52 -2.85
CA ILE A 254 15.76 -2.83 -1.49
C ILE A 254 16.81 -3.93 -1.50
N GLU A 255 16.61 -4.97 -2.31
CA GLU A 255 17.51 -6.12 -2.48
C GLU A 255 18.94 -5.68 -2.82
N LYS A 256 19.08 -4.66 -3.67
CA LYS A 256 20.36 -4.08 -4.11
C LYS A 256 21.15 -3.36 -3.00
N ILE A 257 20.53 -3.03 -1.87
CA ILE A 257 21.22 -2.31 -0.78
C ILE A 257 21.98 -3.35 0.07
N PRO A 258 23.31 -3.30 0.19
CA PRO A 258 24.03 -4.25 1.04
C PRO A 258 23.61 -4.14 2.51
N ASP A 259 23.47 -5.27 3.20
CA ASP A 259 23.05 -5.30 4.61
C ASP A 259 24.02 -4.50 5.50
N ALA A 260 25.32 -4.58 5.21
CA ALA A 260 26.36 -3.78 5.87
C ALA A 260 26.12 -2.27 5.72
N ARG A 261 25.57 -1.83 4.58
CA ARG A 261 25.24 -0.41 4.34
C ARG A 261 24.02 0.02 5.15
N ILE A 262 23.01 -0.84 5.28
CA ILE A 262 21.84 -0.60 6.15
C ILE A 262 22.30 -0.47 7.60
N ALA A 263 23.10 -1.41 8.09
CA ALA A 263 23.65 -1.40 9.45
C ALA A 263 24.50 -0.14 9.71
N ALA A 264 25.38 0.24 8.77
CA ALA A 264 26.20 1.43 8.88
C ALA A 264 25.36 2.71 8.96
N PHE A 265 24.33 2.84 8.13
CA PHE A 265 23.42 3.99 8.20
C PHE A 265 22.68 4.06 9.54
N CYS A 266 22.15 2.94 10.03
CA CYS A 266 21.48 2.91 11.33
C CYS A 266 22.44 3.30 12.46
N ALA A 267 23.64 2.73 12.51
CA ALA A 267 24.65 3.05 13.53
C ALA A 267 25.03 4.55 13.52
N ALA A 268 25.26 5.12 12.33
CA ALA A 268 25.70 6.50 12.18
C ALA A 268 24.58 7.54 12.39
N HIS A 269 23.36 7.24 11.94
CA HIS A 269 22.30 8.25 11.81
C HIS A 269 21.01 7.91 12.55
N GLY A 270 20.84 6.69 13.06
CA GLY A 270 19.60 6.29 13.71
C GLY A 270 19.28 7.05 15.01
N PRO A 271 17.99 7.07 15.40
CA PRO A 271 17.56 7.58 16.70
C PRO A 271 18.04 6.67 17.84
N GLY A 272 18.03 7.20 19.06
CA GLY A 272 18.35 6.44 20.27
C GLY A 272 19.86 6.30 20.51
N ASN A 273 20.19 5.46 21.49
CA ASN A 273 21.55 5.10 21.87
C ASN A 273 22.18 4.10 20.87
N HIS A 274 23.46 3.76 21.06
CA HIS A 274 24.18 2.87 20.14
C HIS A 274 23.51 1.50 19.98
N SER A 275 23.08 0.88 21.09
CA SER A 275 22.43 -0.44 21.06
C SER A 275 21.11 -0.41 20.27
N GLU A 276 20.26 0.59 20.52
CA GLU A 276 19.00 0.77 19.80
C GLU A 276 19.19 0.96 18.29
N ARG A 277 20.28 1.62 17.87
CA ARG A 277 20.63 1.79 16.46
C ARG A 277 21.06 0.48 15.79
N ILE A 278 21.81 -0.34 16.51
CA ILE A 278 22.19 -1.68 16.02
C ILE A 278 20.95 -2.56 15.86
N GLU A 279 20.04 -2.54 16.84
CA GLU A 279 18.77 -3.28 16.77
C GLU A 279 17.85 -2.77 15.66
N LEU A 280 17.81 -1.46 15.41
CA LEU A 280 17.12 -0.90 14.25
C LEU A 280 17.70 -1.41 12.93
N GLY A 281 19.04 -1.49 12.82
CA GLY A 281 19.73 -2.09 11.69
C GLY A 281 19.32 -3.55 11.45
N LYS A 282 19.37 -4.38 12.50
CA LYS A 282 18.92 -5.79 12.43
C LYS A 282 17.47 -5.89 12.00
N ARG A 283 16.58 -5.07 12.55
CA ARG A 283 15.15 -5.05 12.18
C ARG A 283 14.94 -4.74 10.71
N LEU A 284 15.59 -3.71 10.18
CA LEU A 284 15.47 -3.34 8.77
C LEU A 284 16.03 -4.42 7.83
N ILE A 285 17.11 -5.10 8.23
CA ILE A 285 17.66 -6.23 7.48
C ILE A 285 16.65 -7.41 7.48
N SER A 286 16.05 -7.74 8.63
CA SER A 286 15.01 -8.77 8.70
C SER A 286 13.78 -8.42 7.84
N ARG A 287 13.35 -7.16 7.84
CA ARG A 287 12.26 -6.68 6.97
C ARG A 287 12.62 -6.82 5.49
N LYS A 288 13.86 -6.46 5.11
CA LYS A 288 14.37 -6.65 3.75
C LYS A 288 14.34 -8.12 3.36
N LYS A 289 14.89 -9.01 4.20
CA LYS A 289 14.93 -10.45 3.94
C LYS A 289 13.53 -11.00 3.71
N TRP A 290 12.58 -10.65 4.58
CA TRP A 290 11.18 -11.07 4.44
C TRP A 290 10.58 -10.63 3.09
N LEU A 291 10.84 -9.38 2.66
CA LEU A 291 10.35 -8.89 1.35
C LEU A 291 10.96 -9.65 0.17
N VAL A 292 12.26 -9.92 0.23
CA VAL A 292 12.97 -10.65 -0.83
C VAL A 292 12.48 -12.09 -0.91
N ASP A 293 12.30 -12.77 0.23
CA ASP A 293 11.77 -14.14 0.30
C ASP A 293 10.33 -14.19 -0.25
N MET A 294 9.52 -13.19 0.08
CA MET A 294 8.13 -13.08 -0.41
C MET A 294 8.04 -12.71 -1.90
N LYS A 295 9.07 -12.14 -2.52
CA LYS A 295 9.03 -11.60 -3.89
C LYS A 295 8.48 -12.60 -4.92
N GLN A 296 8.76 -13.89 -4.75
CA GLN A 296 8.30 -14.97 -5.63
C GLN A 296 6.92 -15.50 -5.26
N THR A 297 6.53 -15.41 -3.98
CA THR A 297 5.28 -15.95 -3.43
C THR A 297 4.25 -14.87 -3.13
N LEU A 298 4.49 -13.62 -3.57
CA LEU A 298 3.54 -12.53 -3.44
C LEU A 298 2.19 -13.00 -4.00
N PRO A 299 1.10 -12.88 -3.22
CA PRO A 299 -0.21 -13.34 -3.67
C PRO A 299 -0.56 -12.59 -4.95
N HIS A 300 -1.09 -13.31 -5.94
CA HIS A 300 -1.63 -12.63 -7.11
C HIS A 300 -2.75 -11.73 -6.64
N ILE A 301 -2.69 -10.45 -7.01
CA ILE A 301 -3.71 -9.47 -6.62
C ILE A 301 -4.69 -9.36 -7.78
N HIS A 302 -5.96 -9.52 -7.49
CA HIS A 302 -7.01 -9.22 -8.43
C HIS A 302 -6.94 -7.72 -8.77
N ARG A 303 -6.95 -7.39 -10.05
CA ARG A 303 -6.76 -6.02 -10.52
C ARG A 303 -7.93 -5.09 -10.18
N LYS A 304 -9.11 -5.67 -9.96
CA LYS A 304 -10.27 -4.99 -9.34
C LYS A 304 -10.31 -5.27 -7.85
N LYS A 305 -10.63 -4.23 -7.10
CA LYS A 305 -10.92 -4.29 -5.67
C LYS A 305 -12.37 -4.73 -5.44
N ASN A 306 -12.66 -5.21 -4.22
CA ASN A 306 -14.04 -5.48 -3.83
C ASN A 306 -14.86 -4.17 -3.69
N GLU A 307 -16.15 -4.31 -3.40
CA GLU A 307 -17.07 -3.18 -3.23
C GLU A 307 -16.64 -2.20 -2.12
N GLU A 308 -15.89 -2.67 -1.12
CA GLU A 308 -15.36 -1.88 0.00
C GLU A 308 -13.99 -1.24 -0.32
N GLY A 309 -13.49 -1.38 -1.54
CA GLY A 309 -12.18 -0.86 -1.92
C GLY A 309 -11.00 -1.63 -1.31
N HIS A 310 -11.22 -2.86 -0.86
CA HIS A 310 -10.19 -3.79 -0.40
C HIS A 310 -9.53 -4.55 -1.55
N VAL A 311 -8.24 -4.84 -1.38
CA VAL A 311 -7.48 -5.70 -2.29
C VAL A 311 -7.98 -7.13 -2.19
N VAL A 312 -8.26 -7.76 -3.34
CA VAL A 312 -8.65 -9.17 -3.42
C VAL A 312 -7.45 -9.99 -3.88
N THR A 313 -7.16 -11.09 -3.20
CA THR A 313 -6.08 -12.01 -3.60
C THR A 313 -6.65 -13.16 -4.43
N VAL A 314 -5.90 -13.61 -5.44
CA VAL A 314 -6.23 -14.74 -6.30
C VAL A 314 -5.25 -15.86 -6.00
N LYS A 315 -5.75 -16.97 -5.45
CA LYS A 315 -4.94 -18.11 -5.02
C LYS A 315 -4.36 -18.89 -6.20
N LYS A 316 -5.15 -19.02 -7.26
CA LYS A 316 -4.80 -19.76 -8.49
C LYS A 316 -5.14 -18.88 -9.70
N PRO A 317 -4.28 -17.92 -10.07
CA PRO A 317 -4.58 -17.01 -11.17
C PRO A 317 -4.63 -17.72 -12.51
N THR A 318 -5.62 -17.36 -13.31
CA THR A 318 -5.80 -17.87 -14.67
C THR A 318 -4.90 -17.08 -15.62
N SER A 319 -4.26 -17.76 -16.57
CA SER A 319 -3.50 -17.10 -17.65
C SER A 319 -4.42 -16.81 -18.84
N PRO A 320 -4.28 -15.64 -19.51
CA PRO A 320 -5.05 -15.36 -20.71
C PRO A 320 -4.64 -16.29 -21.85
N SER A 321 -5.56 -16.53 -22.79
CA SER A 321 -5.25 -17.23 -24.03
C SER A 321 -4.45 -16.33 -24.98
N ASP A 322 -3.87 -16.92 -26.03
CA ASP A 322 -3.36 -16.18 -27.17
C ASP A 322 -4.49 -15.35 -27.83
N VAL A 323 -4.14 -14.18 -28.36
CA VAL A 323 -5.07 -13.26 -29.03
C VAL A 323 -5.77 -13.91 -30.23
N ARG A 324 -5.13 -14.88 -30.88
CA ARG A 324 -5.69 -15.64 -32.02
C ARG A 324 -6.94 -16.44 -31.62
N ALA A 325 -7.01 -16.90 -30.37
CA ALA A 325 -8.18 -17.64 -29.88
C ALA A 325 -9.45 -16.77 -29.83
N TRP A 326 -9.32 -15.44 -29.80
CA TRP A 326 -10.47 -14.55 -29.69
C TRP A 326 -11.33 -14.58 -30.96
N GLY A 327 -10.71 -14.64 -32.14
CA GLY A 327 -11.40 -14.73 -33.44
C GLY A 327 -11.66 -16.16 -33.91
N ASP A 328 -10.98 -17.16 -33.34
CA ASP A 328 -11.19 -18.56 -33.69
C ASP A 328 -12.44 -19.12 -32.98
N SER A 329 -13.50 -19.37 -33.75
CA SER A 329 -14.75 -19.91 -33.22
C SER A 329 -14.58 -21.31 -32.62
N PHE A 330 -13.52 -22.05 -32.98
CA PHE A 330 -13.18 -23.39 -32.47
C PHE A 330 -12.37 -23.37 -31.18
N ALA A 331 -11.75 -22.25 -30.83
CA ALA A 331 -10.95 -22.11 -29.62
C ALA A 331 -11.77 -21.52 -28.46
N THR A 332 -11.39 -21.90 -27.24
CA THR A 332 -11.84 -21.21 -26.02
C THR A 332 -10.92 -20.01 -25.79
N ALA A 333 -11.46 -18.80 -25.93
CA ALA A 333 -10.74 -17.59 -25.56
C ALA A 333 -10.83 -17.37 -24.05
N VAL A 334 -9.72 -17.01 -23.43
CA VAL A 334 -9.62 -16.72 -21.99
C VAL A 334 -9.15 -15.30 -21.81
N PHE A 335 -9.98 -14.50 -21.15
CA PHE A 335 -9.75 -13.11 -20.84
C PHE A 335 -9.52 -12.97 -19.34
N VAL A 336 -8.57 -12.11 -18.96
CA VAL A 336 -8.26 -11.80 -17.56
C VAL A 336 -8.40 -10.30 -17.33
N PRO A 337 -8.66 -9.85 -16.09
CA PRO A 337 -8.89 -8.44 -15.78
C PRO A 337 -7.78 -7.53 -16.33
N HIS A 338 -8.15 -6.36 -16.88
CA HIS A 338 -7.24 -5.32 -17.40
C HIS A 338 -6.16 -5.80 -18.39
N CYS A 339 -6.28 -6.98 -19.00
CA CYS A 339 -5.50 -7.30 -20.19
C CYS A 339 -6.12 -6.52 -21.36
N PRO A 340 -5.37 -5.68 -22.10
CA PRO A 340 -5.95 -4.92 -23.22
C PRO A 340 -6.54 -5.85 -24.28
N VAL A 341 -7.86 -5.88 -24.39
CA VAL A 341 -8.57 -6.58 -25.46
C VAL A 341 -8.86 -5.60 -26.57
N ARG A 342 -8.14 -5.75 -27.69
CA ARG A 342 -8.26 -4.90 -28.88
C ARG A 342 -9.00 -5.62 -29.99
N GLY A 343 -9.61 -4.85 -30.88
CA GLY A 343 -10.33 -5.36 -32.05
C GLY A 343 -11.82 -5.54 -31.80
N SER A 344 -12.43 -6.41 -32.57
CA SER A 344 -13.87 -6.67 -32.55
C SER A 344 -14.14 -8.17 -32.70
N LEU A 345 -15.23 -8.62 -32.08
CA LEU A 345 -15.79 -9.94 -32.33
C LEU A 345 -17.18 -9.77 -32.94
N SER A 346 -17.43 -10.43 -34.07
CA SER A 346 -18.68 -10.34 -34.82
C SER A 346 -19.10 -8.89 -35.12
N ASN A 347 -18.13 -8.06 -35.56
CA ASN A 347 -18.28 -6.62 -35.83
C ASN A 347 -18.64 -5.75 -34.62
N ILE A 348 -18.62 -6.29 -33.40
CA ILE A 348 -18.83 -5.53 -32.18
C ILE A 348 -17.47 -5.30 -31.51
N PRO A 349 -16.97 -4.05 -31.45
CA PRO A 349 -15.68 -3.75 -30.87
C PRO A 349 -15.65 -4.07 -29.37
N PHE A 350 -14.49 -4.50 -28.88
CA PHE A 350 -14.23 -4.56 -27.46
C PHE A 350 -13.90 -3.16 -26.96
N ARG A 351 -14.85 -2.53 -26.28
CA ARG A 351 -14.72 -1.16 -25.78
C ARG A 351 -15.33 -1.05 -24.40
N SER A 352 -14.62 -0.37 -23.50
CA SER A 352 -15.18 -0.01 -22.19
C SER A 352 -16.41 0.86 -22.34
N TRP A 353 -17.42 0.59 -21.52
CA TRP A 353 -18.60 1.44 -21.39
C TRP A 353 -18.76 1.87 -19.94
N THR A 354 -19.44 2.99 -19.73
CA THR A 354 -19.67 3.52 -18.38
C THR A 354 -21.05 3.06 -17.90
N PRO A 355 -21.13 2.06 -17.01
CA PRO A 355 -22.40 1.71 -16.39
C PRO A 355 -22.87 2.82 -15.43
N PRO A 356 -24.14 2.83 -15.04
CA PRO A 356 -24.56 3.58 -13.87
C PRO A 356 -23.79 3.14 -12.62
N ASN A 357 -23.48 4.09 -11.73
CA ASN A 357 -22.83 3.84 -10.44
C ASN A 357 -23.78 4.11 -9.26
N THR A 358 -25.07 4.28 -9.53
CA THR A 358 -26.11 4.53 -8.52
C THR A 358 -27.31 3.64 -8.80
N LEU A 359 -28.02 3.26 -7.73
CA LEU A 359 -29.26 2.49 -7.81
C LEU A 359 -30.29 3.18 -8.72
N GLU A 360 -30.46 4.49 -8.57
CA GLU A 360 -31.35 5.31 -9.42
C GLU A 360 -30.93 5.32 -10.89
N GLY A 361 -29.62 5.36 -11.16
CA GLY A 361 -29.10 5.25 -12.52
C GLY A 361 -29.43 3.90 -13.14
N TRP A 362 -29.27 2.81 -12.39
CA TRP A 362 -29.65 1.45 -12.82
C TRP A 362 -31.14 1.31 -13.06
N ARG A 363 -32.00 1.83 -12.18
CA ARG A 363 -33.47 1.81 -12.34
C ARG A 363 -33.94 2.42 -13.65
N ARG A 364 -33.22 3.40 -14.19
CA ARG A 364 -33.54 4.08 -15.45
C ARG A 364 -33.06 3.34 -16.70
N VAL A 365 -32.28 2.27 -16.58
CA VAL A 365 -31.77 1.51 -17.72
C VAL A 365 -32.91 0.77 -18.41
N LYS A 366 -33.07 0.98 -19.72
CA LYS A 366 -34.06 0.27 -20.54
C LYS A 366 -33.55 -1.13 -20.89
N THR A 367 -34.24 -2.17 -20.39
CA THR A 367 -33.95 -3.59 -20.63
C THR A 367 -35.02 -4.30 -21.48
N ARG A 368 -35.96 -3.54 -22.04
CA ARG A 368 -37.08 -4.02 -22.88
C ARG A 368 -36.94 -3.59 -24.35
N ALA A 369 -35.72 -3.41 -24.84
CA ALA A 369 -35.47 -3.07 -26.25
C ALA A 369 -35.98 -4.15 -27.21
N VAL A 370 -35.99 -5.41 -26.77
CA VAL A 370 -36.59 -6.55 -27.46
C VAL A 370 -37.76 -7.05 -26.63
N ASP A 371 -38.90 -7.24 -27.28
CA ASP A 371 -40.10 -7.78 -26.64
C ASP A 371 -40.07 -9.32 -26.65
N PHE A 372 -40.36 -9.90 -25.50
CA PHE A 372 -40.52 -11.34 -25.34
C PHE A 372 -41.38 -11.62 -24.10
N LYS A 373 -42.15 -12.71 -24.17
CA LYS A 373 -42.98 -13.15 -23.04
C LYS A 373 -42.10 -13.54 -21.86
N GLU A 374 -42.26 -12.80 -20.78
CA GLU A 374 -41.62 -13.08 -19.50
C GLU A 374 -42.68 -13.45 -18.46
N PRO A 375 -42.68 -14.69 -17.95
CA PRO A 375 -43.59 -15.10 -16.88
C PRO A 375 -43.31 -14.33 -15.57
N GLU A 376 -44.30 -14.22 -14.70
CA GLU A 376 -44.11 -13.72 -13.34
C GLU A 376 -43.06 -14.56 -12.59
N PHE A 377 -42.23 -13.92 -11.76
CA PHE A 377 -41.24 -14.62 -10.95
C PHE A 377 -41.90 -15.20 -9.71
N LYS A 378 -41.80 -16.53 -9.56
CA LYS A 378 -42.32 -17.23 -8.39
C LYS A 378 -41.28 -17.21 -7.27
N PHE A 379 -41.50 -16.36 -6.28
CA PHE A 379 -40.62 -16.26 -5.11
C PHE A 379 -40.65 -17.55 -4.27
N SER A 380 -39.52 -17.85 -3.63
CA SER A 380 -39.37 -18.93 -2.65
C SER A 380 -39.21 -18.34 -1.26
N ASN A 381 -39.78 -18.99 -0.24
CA ASN A 381 -39.68 -18.57 1.15
C ASN A 381 -38.28 -18.82 1.75
N HIS A 382 -37.44 -19.63 1.10
CA HIS A 382 -36.15 -20.08 1.64
C HIS A 382 -34.96 -19.72 0.74
N LEU A 383 -35.21 -19.21 -0.46
CA LEU A 383 -34.16 -18.88 -1.43
C LEU A 383 -34.27 -17.40 -1.82
N ALA A 384 -33.14 -16.71 -1.79
CA ALA A 384 -33.08 -15.32 -2.22
C ALA A 384 -33.38 -15.22 -3.73
N PRO A 385 -34.14 -14.22 -4.19
CA PRO A 385 -34.29 -13.96 -5.62
C PRO A 385 -32.93 -13.57 -6.21
N ALA A 386 -32.65 -14.08 -7.40
CA ALA A 386 -31.42 -13.81 -8.13
C ALA A 386 -31.72 -13.74 -9.63
N SER A 387 -30.82 -13.13 -10.40
CA SER A 387 -30.97 -13.05 -11.84
C SER A 387 -29.64 -12.98 -12.56
N GLY A 388 -29.63 -13.48 -13.81
CA GLY A 388 -28.43 -13.51 -14.64
C GLY A 388 -28.77 -13.72 -16.11
N ALA A 389 -27.74 -13.94 -16.92
CA ALA A 389 -27.90 -14.06 -18.37
C ALA A 389 -26.97 -15.10 -19.00
N ILE A 390 -27.47 -15.72 -20.08
CA ILE A 390 -26.68 -16.61 -20.94
C ILE A 390 -26.42 -15.87 -22.25
N ILE A 391 -25.16 -15.50 -22.47
CA ILE A 391 -24.77 -14.58 -23.54
C ILE A 391 -24.19 -15.39 -24.68
N PHE A 392 -24.89 -15.40 -25.82
CA PHE A 392 -24.39 -16.02 -27.04
C PHE A 392 -23.76 -14.98 -27.97
N GLU A 393 -22.71 -15.36 -28.66
CA GLU A 393 -22.16 -14.64 -29.80
C GLU A 393 -22.75 -15.20 -31.11
N PRO A 394 -22.73 -14.41 -32.22
CA PRO A 394 -23.20 -14.87 -33.53
C PRO A 394 -22.52 -16.14 -34.05
N ASP A 395 -21.27 -16.39 -33.65
CA ASP A 395 -20.51 -17.59 -34.01
C ASP A 395 -20.89 -18.85 -33.20
N GLY A 396 -21.88 -18.74 -32.31
CA GLY A 396 -22.40 -19.84 -31.50
C GLY A 396 -21.65 -20.10 -30.19
N ARG A 397 -20.58 -19.35 -29.90
CA ARG A 397 -19.91 -19.41 -28.60
C ARG A 397 -20.71 -18.68 -27.52
N ILE A 398 -20.44 -19.05 -26.27
CA ILE A 398 -21.07 -18.49 -25.08
C ILE A 398 -20.05 -17.93 -24.10
N TRP A 399 -20.45 -16.89 -23.38
CA TRP A 399 -19.64 -16.30 -22.32
C TRP A 399 -19.89 -17.00 -20.97
N VAL A 400 -18.80 -17.35 -20.29
CA VAL A 400 -18.79 -18.05 -19.00
C VAL A 400 -17.80 -17.35 -18.06
N THR A 401 -18.16 -17.18 -16.80
CA THR A 401 -17.30 -16.56 -15.78
C THR A 401 -16.52 -17.62 -15.02
N GLU A 402 -15.31 -17.28 -14.58
CA GLU A 402 -14.55 -18.03 -13.59
C GLU A 402 -14.52 -17.22 -12.29
N PRO A 403 -15.34 -17.58 -11.29
CA PRO A 403 -15.38 -16.86 -10.03
C PRO A 403 -14.01 -16.81 -9.33
N THR A 404 -13.64 -15.66 -8.79
CA THR A 404 -12.38 -15.47 -8.06
C THR A 404 -12.30 -16.44 -6.87
N ASN A 405 -11.25 -17.27 -6.84
CA ASN A 405 -11.01 -18.30 -5.82
C ASN A 405 -12.06 -19.43 -5.73
N HIS A 406 -12.94 -19.58 -6.72
CA HIS A 406 -13.90 -20.69 -6.84
C HIS A 406 -14.69 -20.96 -5.54
N PRO A 407 -15.48 -19.99 -5.05
CA PRO A 407 -16.27 -20.17 -3.83
C PRO A 407 -17.18 -21.39 -3.96
N PHE A 408 -17.29 -22.17 -2.88
CA PHE A 408 -18.10 -23.40 -2.84
C PHE A 408 -17.71 -24.46 -3.90
N GLY A 409 -16.50 -24.39 -4.44
CA GLY A 409 -16.01 -25.33 -5.46
C GLY A 409 -16.55 -25.07 -6.87
N ALA A 410 -17.30 -24.00 -7.08
CA ALA A 410 -17.78 -23.61 -8.41
C ALA A 410 -16.61 -23.04 -9.23
N THR A 411 -16.10 -23.84 -10.17
CA THR A 411 -14.98 -23.44 -11.04
C THR A 411 -15.41 -22.43 -12.08
N HIS A 412 -16.63 -22.57 -12.61
CA HIS A 412 -17.20 -21.69 -13.61
C HIS A 412 -18.70 -21.54 -13.40
N ALA A 413 -19.25 -20.41 -13.86
CA ALA A 413 -20.67 -20.13 -13.78
C ALA A 413 -21.11 -19.25 -14.94
N PHE A 414 -22.42 -19.12 -15.11
CA PHE A 414 -22.98 -18.00 -15.86
C PHE A 414 -23.03 -16.75 -14.97
N PRO A 415 -22.91 -15.53 -15.54
CA PRO A 415 -22.97 -14.29 -14.77
C PRO A 415 -24.36 -14.11 -14.14
N LYS A 416 -24.38 -13.97 -12.82
CA LYS A 416 -25.60 -13.93 -11.99
C LYS A 416 -25.31 -13.60 -10.53
N GLY A 417 -26.15 -12.77 -9.96
CA GLY A 417 -26.13 -12.43 -8.54
C GLY A 417 -27.51 -12.30 -7.93
N LYS A 418 -27.54 -12.10 -6.61
CA LYS A 418 -28.77 -11.89 -5.84
C LYS A 418 -29.38 -10.57 -6.25
N GLN A 419 -30.71 -10.50 -6.21
CA GLN A 419 -31.42 -9.28 -6.54
C GLN A 419 -31.08 -8.18 -5.53
N GLU A 420 -30.52 -7.07 -6.02
CA GLU A 420 -30.33 -5.86 -5.23
C GLU A 420 -31.69 -5.21 -4.93
N ALA A 421 -31.87 -4.77 -3.69
CA ALA A 421 -33.12 -4.18 -3.24
C ALA A 421 -33.49 -2.96 -4.10
N GLY A 422 -34.66 -3.03 -4.76
CA GLY A 422 -35.19 -1.97 -5.59
C GLY A 422 -34.72 -1.97 -7.05
N LEU A 423 -34.03 -3.02 -7.52
CA LEU A 423 -33.91 -3.34 -8.94
C LEU A 423 -34.92 -4.41 -9.33
N ASN A 424 -35.43 -4.34 -10.56
CA ASN A 424 -36.15 -5.48 -11.15
C ASN A 424 -35.15 -6.54 -11.66
N LEU A 425 -35.61 -7.78 -11.87
CA LEU A 425 -34.73 -8.90 -12.24
C LEU A 425 -34.00 -8.70 -13.58
N ARG A 426 -34.57 -8.00 -14.57
CA ARG A 426 -33.84 -7.73 -15.84
C ARG A 426 -32.71 -6.74 -15.63
N THR A 427 -32.99 -5.64 -14.95
CA THR A 427 -31.98 -4.61 -14.65
C THR A 427 -30.88 -5.20 -13.77
N ASN A 428 -31.25 -6.01 -12.77
CA ASN A 428 -30.28 -6.73 -11.95
C ASN A 428 -29.41 -7.66 -12.81
N ALA A 429 -30.00 -8.51 -13.66
CA ALA A 429 -29.23 -9.38 -14.55
C ALA A 429 -28.24 -8.59 -15.44
N LEU A 430 -28.61 -7.41 -15.93
CA LEU A 430 -27.70 -6.58 -16.73
C LEU A 430 -26.56 -6.00 -15.88
N LYS A 431 -26.84 -5.60 -14.64
CA LYS A 431 -25.82 -5.18 -13.66
C LYS A 431 -24.84 -6.31 -13.36
N GLU A 432 -25.33 -7.49 -13.04
CA GLU A 432 -24.52 -8.69 -12.75
C GLU A 432 -23.67 -9.11 -13.96
N VAL A 433 -24.23 -9.06 -15.17
CA VAL A 433 -23.46 -9.28 -16.41
C VAL A 433 -22.31 -8.29 -16.51
N TYR A 434 -22.54 -7.01 -16.26
CA TYR A 434 -21.47 -6.03 -16.28
C TYR A 434 -20.43 -6.29 -15.18
N GLU A 435 -20.87 -6.55 -13.95
CA GLU A 435 -19.98 -6.71 -12.81
C GLU A 435 -19.09 -7.95 -12.95
N GLU A 436 -19.64 -9.06 -13.41
CA GLU A 436 -18.85 -10.28 -13.58
C GLU A 436 -18.11 -10.34 -14.92
N THR A 437 -18.61 -9.70 -15.98
CA THR A 437 -18.04 -9.88 -17.34
C THR A 437 -17.52 -8.62 -18.00
N GLY A 438 -17.86 -7.42 -17.52
CA GLY A 438 -17.57 -6.15 -18.20
C GLY A 438 -18.37 -5.91 -19.50
N LEU A 439 -19.25 -6.85 -19.88
CA LEU A 439 -20.02 -6.78 -21.11
C LEU A 439 -21.29 -5.95 -20.94
N LYS A 440 -21.78 -5.42 -22.05
CA LYS A 440 -23.13 -4.86 -22.18
C LYS A 440 -23.95 -5.75 -23.10
N VAL A 441 -25.15 -6.09 -22.67
CA VAL A 441 -26.01 -7.03 -23.40
C VAL A 441 -27.42 -6.49 -23.61
N GLU A 442 -28.08 -7.05 -24.61
CA GLU A 442 -29.53 -6.97 -24.80
C GLU A 442 -30.18 -8.33 -24.55
N PHE A 443 -31.34 -8.34 -23.92
CA PHE A 443 -32.09 -9.56 -23.64
C PHE A 443 -33.05 -9.89 -24.77
N HIS A 444 -33.02 -11.13 -25.26
CA HIS A 444 -33.83 -11.62 -26.38
C HIS A 444 -34.83 -12.71 -25.99
N GLY A 445 -34.83 -13.15 -24.74
CA GLY A 445 -35.75 -14.19 -24.30
C GLY A 445 -35.64 -14.53 -22.82
N PHE A 446 -36.68 -15.19 -22.32
CA PHE A 446 -36.69 -15.87 -21.03
C PHE A 446 -36.19 -17.31 -21.20
N ILE A 447 -35.32 -17.77 -20.31
CA ILE A 447 -34.84 -19.16 -20.30
C ILE A 447 -35.60 -19.95 -19.23
N GLY A 448 -35.48 -19.54 -17.96
CA GLY A 448 -36.06 -20.28 -16.85
C GLY A 448 -35.72 -19.69 -15.49
N ASP A 449 -36.39 -20.21 -14.46
CA ASP A 449 -36.11 -19.95 -13.05
C ASP A 449 -35.59 -21.24 -12.40
N TYR A 450 -34.39 -21.20 -11.82
CA TYR A 450 -33.70 -22.39 -11.33
C TYR A 450 -33.34 -22.23 -9.86
N ASP A 451 -33.71 -23.22 -9.05
CA ASP A 451 -33.31 -23.26 -7.64
C ASP A 451 -31.84 -23.69 -7.53
N ARG A 452 -31.10 -22.94 -6.71
CA ARG A 452 -29.71 -23.17 -6.33
C ARG A 452 -29.64 -23.31 -4.82
N THR A 453 -28.44 -23.56 -4.29
CA THR A 453 -28.22 -23.75 -2.85
C THR A 453 -28.73 -22.59 -1.98
N THR A 454 -28.62 -21.34 -2.44
CA THR A 454 -29.00 -20.15 -1.64
C THR A 454 -29.93 -19.17 -2.37
N SER A 455 -30.25 -19.45 -3.63
CA SER A 455 -31.03 -18.54 -4.47
C SER A 455 -31.92 -19.27 -5.47
N ARG A 456 -33.01 -18.62 -5.86
CA ARG A 456 -33.77 -18.97 -7.07
C ARG A 456 -33.40 -17.96 -8.14
N THR A 457 -32.76 -18.43 -9.21
CA THR A 457 -32.13 -17.55 -10.20
C THR A 457 -32.90 -17.57 -11.52
N ARG A 458 -33.36 -16.40 -11.96
CA ARG A 458 -33.93 -16.19 -13.29
C ARG A 458 -32.82 -15.97 -14.33
N TYR A 459 -32.84 -16.71 -15.44
CA TYR A 459 -31.92 -16.49 -16.55
C TYR A 459 -32.62 -15.96 -17.79
N TYR A 460 -31.94 -15.01 -18.46
CA TYR A 460 -32.35 -14.45 -19.74
C TYR A 460 -31.39 -14.87 -20.85
N LEU A 461 -31.92 -15.05 -22.06
CA LEU A 461 -31.13 -15.19 -23.28
C LEU A 461 -30.61 -13.81 -23.67
N ALA A 462 -29.31 -13.67 -23.89
CA ALA A 462 -28.67 -12.38 -24.13
C ALA A 462 -27.72 -12.38 -25.34
N LYS A 463 -27.60 -11.22 -25.98
CA LYS A 463 -26.64 -10.92 -27.06
C LYS A 463 -25.76 -9.76 -26.60
N ARG A 464 -24.44 -9.85 -26.79
CA ARG A 464 -23.53 -8.73 -26.53
C ARG A 464 -23.80 -7.61 -27.54
N VAL A 465 -23.78 -6.37 -27.06
CA VAL A 465 -23.95 -5.15 -27.89
C VAL A 465 -22.84 -4.11 -27.69
N ASP A 466 -22.12 -4.17 -26.56
CA ASP A 466 -20.95 -3.34 -26.27
C ASP A 466 -20.16 -3.99 -25.12
N GLY A 467 -19.14 -3.29 -24.63
CA GLY A 467 -18.36 -3.73 -23.47
C GLY A 467 -17.15 -4.58 -23.83
N THR A 468 -16.33 -4.83 -22.83
CA THR A 468 -15.09 -5.60 -22.98
C THR A 468 -14.89 -6.50 -21.76
N PRO A 469 -14.46 -7.77 -21.96
CA PRO A 469 -14.13 -8.63 -20.84
C PRO A 469 -12.96 -8.07 -20.00
N SER A 470 -12.12 -7.19 -20.55
CA SER A 470 -11.08 -6.50 -19.77
C SER A 470 -11.62 -5.77 -18.53
N ASP A 471 -12.90 -5.37 -18.54
CA ASP A 471 -13.52 -4.59 -17.48
C ASP A 471 -14.20 -5.41 -16.38
N MET A 472 -14.17 -6.75 -16.47
CA MET A 472 -14.71 -7.67 -15.45
C MET A 472 -14.29 -7.24 -14.03
N GLY A 473 -15.24 -7.32 -13.10
CA GLY A 473 -15.12 -6.97 -11.68
C GLY A 473 -14.32 -7.99 -10.87
N PHE A 474 -14.19 -7.74 -9.56
CA PHE A 474 -13.37 -8.59 -8.67
C PHE A 474 -13.92 -10.00 -8.46
N GLU A 475 -15.20 -10.19 -8.70
CA GLU A 475 -15.88 -11.47 -8.54
C GLU A 475 -15.43 -12.51 -9.57
N SER A 476 -14.85 -12.07 -10.70
CA SER A 476 -14.36 -12.96 -11.76
C SER A 476 -12.86 -12.79 -11.98
N GLN A 477 -12.10 -13.87 -11.75
CA GLN A 477 -10.67 -13.87 -12.05
C GLN A 477 -10.37 -14.10 -13.53
N SER A 478 -11.34 -14.62 -14.29
CA SER A 478 -11.30 -14.66 -15.75
C SER A 478 -12.70 -14.79 -16.34
N VAL A 479 -12.82 -14.45 -17.62
CA VAL A 479 -14.03 -14.65 -18.44
C VAL A 479 -13.64 -15.46 -19.66
N LYS A 480 -14.46 -16.43 -20.05
CA LYS A 480 -14.19 -17.35 -21.15
C LYS A 480 -15.26 -17.24 -22.21
N LEU A 481 -14.84 -17.22 -23.48
CA LEU A 481 -15.73 -17.38 -24.62
C LEU A 481 -15.48 -18.76 -25.20
N ALA A 482 -16.46 -19.65 -25.05
CA ALA A 482 -16.31 -21.07 -25.32
C ALA A 482 -17.43 -21.59 -26.23
N LYS A 483 -17.14 -22.63 -27.01
CA LYS A 483 -18.21 -23.41 -27.66
C LYS A 483 -19.08 -24.09 -26.62
N ILE A 484 -20.31 -24.44 -26.99
CA ILE A 484 -21.27 -25.15 -26.13
C ILE A 484 -20.64 -26.40 -25.51
N THR A 485 -19.98 -27.25 -26.30
CA THR A 485 -19.34 -28.49 -25.82
C THR A 485 -18.20 -28.25 -24.83
N GLU A 486 -17.49 -27.13 -24.95
CA GLU A 486 -16.44 -26.76 -24.00
C GLU A 486 -17.04 -26.11 -22.75
N ALA A 487 -18.08 -25.30 -22.90
CA ALA A 487 -18.82 -24.74 -21.77
C ALA A 487 -19.46 -25.83 -20.91
N GLU A 488 -19.98 -26.90 -21.51
CA GLU A 488 -20.46 -28.09 -20.77
C GLU A 488 -19.38 -28.71 -19.89
N LYS A 489 -18.12 -28.71 -20.33
CA LYS A 489 -16.98 -29.21 -19.54
C LYS A 489 -16.57 -28.25 -18.42
N LEU A 490 -16.70 -26.95 -18.65
CA LEU A 490 -16.37 -25.91 -17.66
C LEU A 490 -17.42 -25.86 -16.54
N LEU A 491 -18.69 -26.00 -16.90
CA LEU A 491 -19.85 -25.91 -16.01
C LEU A 491 -20.11 -27.28 -15.35
N SER A 492 -19.52 -27.48 -14.18
CA SER A 492 -19.48 -28.79 -13.52
C SER A 492 -20.76 -29.20 -12.76
N SER A 493 -21.73 -28.31 -12.59
CA SER A 493 -22.97 -28.63 -11.85
C SER A 493 -24.11 -29.07 -12.77
N ALA A 494 -24.89 -30.05 -12.33
CA ALA A 494 -26.06 -30.55 -13.06
C ALA A 494 -27.08 -29.44 -13.37
N VAL A 495 -27.19 -28.44 -12.48
CA VAL A 495 -28.07 -27.29 -12.70
C VAL A 495 -27.54 -26.40 -13.82
N ASP A 496 -26.23 -26.17 -13.91
CA ASP A 496 -25.65 -25.41 -15.02
C ASP A 496 -25.79 -26.15 -16.36
N THR A 497 -25.64 -27.47 -16.38
CA THR A 497 -25.91 -28.29 -17.58
C THR A 497 -27.36 -28.15 -18.05
N ALA A 498 -28.33 -28.18 -17.12
CA ALA A 498 -29.74 -27.98 -17.45
C ALA A 498 -30.00 -26.57 -18.01
N ILE A 499 -29.45 -25.54 -17.37
CA ILE A 499 -29.56 -24.15 -17.84
C ILE A 499 -28.96 -24.00 -19.23
N LEU A 500 -27.78 -24.57 -19.49
CA LEU A 500 -27.14 -24.49 -20.79
C LEU A 500 -27.99 -25.15 -21.88
N ARG A 501 -28.54 -26.34 -21.60
CA ARG A 501 -29.45 -27.03 -22.53
C ARG A 501 -30.68 -26.16 -22.86
N ASP A 502 -31.32 -25.60 -21.83
CA ASP A 502 -32.50 -24.76 -22.02
C ASP A 502 -32.16 -23.46 -22.76
N ALA A 503 -30.99 -22.88 -22.51
CA ALA A 503 -30.49 -21.70 -23.19
C ALA A 503 -30.25 -21.97 -24.69
N VAL A 504 -29.69 -23.13 -25.04
CA VAL A 504 -29.52 -23.56 -26.44
C VAL A 504 -30.88 -23.72 -27.13
N LEU A 505 -31.84 -24.36 -26.47
CA LEU A 505 -33.21 -24.47 -27.00
C LEU A 505 -33.87 -23.10 -27.19
N ALA A 506 -33.71 -22.19 -26.22
CA ALA A 506 -34.21 -20.83 -26.32
C ALA A 506 -33.57 -20.05 -27.49
N ARG A 507 -32.25 -20.23 -27.70
CA ARG A 507 -31.49 -19.61 -28.80
C ARG A 507 -31.85 -20.16 -30.18
N LEU A 508 -32.23 -21.42 -30.27
CA LEU A 508 -32.73 -22.04 -31.51
C LEU A 508 -34.14 -21.55 -31.85
N ARG A 509 -35.01 -21.36 -30.85
CA ARG A 509 -36.38 -20.83 -31.04
C ARG A 509 -36.38 -19.34 -31.37
N ASN A 510 -35.46 -18.58 -30.79
CA ASN A 510 -35.34 -17.13 -30.95
C ASN A 510 -33.94 -16.78 -31.50
N PRO A 511 -33.67 -17.05 -32.79
CA PRO A 511 -32.40 -16.66 -33.36
C PRO A 511 -32.23 -15.15 -33.31
N PHE A 512 -31.02 -14.70 -32.98
CA PHE A 512 -30.70 -13.28 -33.03
C PHE A 512 -30.87 -12.80 -34.47
N LYS A 513 -31.70 -11.76 -34.63
CA LYS A 513 -31.79 -11.02 -35.90
C LYS A 513 -30.49 -10.28 -36.17
#